data_AF-A0A6M1ZAZ0-F1
#
_entry.id   AF-A0A6M1ZAZ0-F1
#
_cell.length_a   1.000
_cell.length_b   1.000
_cell.length_c   1.000
_cell.angle_alpha   90.00
_cell.angle_beta   90.00
_cell.angle_gamma   90.00
#
_symmetry.space_group_name_H-M   'P 1'
#
loop_
_entity.id
_entity.type
_entity.pdbx_description
1 polymer ?
#
loop_
_entity_poly.entity_id
_entity_poly.type
_entity_poly.pdbx_seq_one_letter_code
_entity_poly.pdbx_strand_id
1 'polypeptide(L)' 'MNRRFSSASDFRMSLEMRLKHIAEERGIDLQRIRRQLAFDRFLSRVFLVSPDQFCLKGGYAMELIFSNARTGQHLMKK' A
#
# COMPACT_ATOMS: atom_id res chain seq x y z
N MET A 1 18.24 -2.98 5.49
CA MET A 1 18.43 -2.73 6.94
C MET A 1 17.24 -3.27 7.72
N ASN A 2 17.42 -4.33 8.52
CA ASN A 2 16.36 -4.91 9.35
C ASN A 2 16.26 -4.13 10.67
N ARG A 3 15.34 -3.16 10.76
CA ARG A 3 15.10 -2.41 12.01
C ARG A 3 14.33 -3.32 12.97
N ARG A 4 14.96 -3.70 14.08
CA ARG A 4 14.30 -4.40 15.20
C ARG A 4 13.67 -3.38 16.13
N PHE A 5 12.43 -3.62 16.52
CA PHE A 5 11.70 -2.82 17.49
C PHE A 5 11.67 -3.56 18.83
N SER A 6 11.86 -2.84 19.92
CA SER A 6 11.89 -3.41 21.27
C SER A 6 10.51 -3.83 21.75
N SER A 7 9.45 -3.15 21.27
CA SER A 7 8.06 -3.46 21.59
C SER A 7 7.12 -3.25 20.41
N ALA A 8 5.91 -3.81 20.51
CA ALA A 8 4.84 -3.58 19.54
C ALA A 8 4.42 -2.10 19.47
N SER A 9 4.46 -1.39 20.60
CA SER A 9 4.21 0.06 20.67
C SER A 9 5.27 0.86 19.91
N ASP A 10 6.54 0.49 20.02
CA ASP A 10 7.64 1.18 19.32
C ASP A 10 7.50 1.00 17.81
N PHE A 11 7.16 -0.22 17.38
CA PHE A 11 6.85 -0.49 15.99
C PHE A 11 5.69 0.38 15.50
N ARG A 12 4.56 0.39 16.22
CA ARG A 12 3.38 1.20 15.86
C ARG A 12 3.73 2.68 15.77
N MET A 13 4.46 3.22 16.74
CA MET A 13 4.84 4.63 16.76
C MET A 13 5.74 5.00 15.56
N SER A 14 6.74 4.15 15.27
CA SER A 14 7.61 4.35 14.12
C SER A 14 6.85 4.26 12.78
N LEU A 15 5.86 3.37 12.69
CA LEU A 15 5.02 3.21 11.52
C LEU A 15 4.16 4.46 11.32
N GLU A 16 3.48 4.92 12.37
CA GLU A 16 2.65 6.13 12.34
C GLU A 16 3.45 7.37 11.94
N MET A 17 4.66 7.52 12.46
CA MET A 17 5.56 8.63 12.08
C MET A 17 5.87 8.60 10.57
N ARG A 18 6.14 7.42 10.01
CA ARG A 18 6.41 7.26 8.57
C ARG A 18 5.18 7.54 7.72
N LEU A 19 3.99 7.11 8.17
CA LEU A 19 2.75 7.39 7.44
C LEU A 19 2.44 8.89 7.43
N LYS A 20 2.66 9.60 8.54
CA LYS A 20 2.55 11.05 8.60
C LYS A 20 3.50 11.74 7.64
N HIS A 21 4.77 11.35 7.63
CA HIS A 21 5.77 11.92 6.72
C HIS A 21 5.35 11.74 5.26
N ILE A 22 4.91 10.55 4.86
CA ILE A 22 4.46 10.29 3.48
C ILE A 22 3.20 11.12 3.14
N ALA A 23 2.28 11.30 4.09
CA ALA A 23 1.09 12.12 3.92
C ALA A 23 1.45 13.59 3.66
N GLU A 24 2.37 14.13 4.46
CA GLU A 24 2.89 15.49 4.32
C GLU A 24 3.65 15.67 2.99
N GLU A 25 4.58 14.78 2.67
CA GLU A 25 5.38 14.83 1.44
C GLU A 25 4.52 14.80 0.17
N ARG A 26 3.44 14.03 0.18
CA ARG A 26 2.57 13.83 -1.00
C ARG A 26 1.33 14.74 -1.00
N GLY A 27 1.12 15.52 0.06
CA GLY A 27 -0.06 16.37 0.21
C GLY A 27 -1.39 15.61 0.19
N ILE A 28 -1.40 14.36 0.70
CA ILE A 28 -2.57 13.49 0.73
C ILE A 28 -3.05 13.22 2.16
N ASP A 29 -4.34 12.98 2.32
CA ASP A 29 -4.95 12.70 3.61
C ASP A 29 -4.33 11.44 4.28
N LEU A 30 -3.92 11.58 5.55
CA LEU A 30 -3.31 10.50 6.32
C LEU A 30 -4.21 9.26 6.45
N GLN A 31 -5.52 9.43 6.57
CA GLN A 31 -6.48 8.32 6.61
C GLN A 31 -6.51 7.57 5.28
N ARG A 32 -6.27 8.23 4.14
CA ARG A 32 -6.15 7.55 2.85
C ARG A 32 -4.96 6.61 2.85
N ILE A 33 -3.79 7.06 3.32
CA ILE A 33 -2.59 6.21 3.42
C ILE A 33 -2.81 5.07 4.40
N ARG A 34 -3.42 5.33 5.57
CA ARG A 34 -3.73 4.29 6.57
C ARG A 34 -4.64 3.20 5.99
N ARG A 35 -5.68 3.59 5.25
CA ARG A 35 -6.58 2.63 4.59
C ARG A 35 -5.81 1.80 3.57
N GLN A 36 -5.02 2.44 2.71
CA GLN A 36 -4.23 1.74 1.70
C GLN A 36 -3.29 0.70 2.34
N LEU A 37 -2.55 1.09 3.39
CA LEU A 37 -1.66 0.17 4.11
C LEU A 37 -2.42 -1.01 4.74
N ALA A 38 -3.58 -0.75 5.34
CA ALA A 38 -4.40 -1.80 5.94
C ALA A 38 -4.92 -2.79 4.89
N PHE A 39 -5.37 -2.28 3.74
CA PHE A 39 -5.79 -3.11 2.60
C PHE A 39 -4.64 -3.91 2.03
N ASP A 40 -3.49 -3.29 1.76
CA ASP A 40 -2.28 -3.98 1.28
C ASP A 40 -1.90 -5.13 2.22
N ARG A 41 -1.90 -4.86 3.54
CA ARG A 41 -1.57 -5.89 4.54
C ARG A 41 -2.62 -7.01 4.56
N PHE A 42 -3.90 -6.67 4.49
CA PHE A 42 -4.97 -7.66 4.44
C PHE A 42 -4.86 -8.55 3.20
N LEU A 43 -4.76 -7.94 2.01
CA LEU A 43 -4.63 -8.66 0.75
C LEU A 43 -3.36 -9.52 0.72
N SER A 44 -2.22 -9.00 1.19
CA SER A 44 -0.99 -9.79 1.27
C SER A 44 -1.18 -11.06 2.10
N ARG A 45 -2.01 -11.01 3.15
CA ARG A 45 -2.31 -12.19 3.98
C ARG A 45 -3.28 -13.14 3.30
N VAL A 46 -4.30 -12.62 2.63
CA VAL A 46 -5.28 -13.44 1.89
C VAL A 46 -4.59 -14.20 0.75
N PHE A 47 -3.80 -13.50 -0.06
CA PHE A 47 -3.09 -14.10 -1.19
C PHE A 47 -1.94 -15.01 -0.76
N LEU A 48 -1.36 -14.82 0.44
CA LEU A 48 -0.35 -15.74 0.97
C LEU A 48 -0.97 -17.10 1.35
N VAL A 49 -2.18 -17.10 1.91
CA VAL A 49 -2.86 -18.32 2.36
C VAL A 49 -3.53 -19.06 1.20
N SER A 50 -4.10 -18.30 0.25
CA SER A 50 -4.88 -18.84 -0.85
C SER A 50 -4.59 -18.09 -2.16
N PRO A 51 -3.39 -18.28 -2.74
CA PRO A 51 -2.92 -17.49 -3.89
C PRO A 51 -3.81 -17.62 -5.13
N ASP A 52 -4.38 -18.81 -5.37
CA ASP A 52 -5.13 -19.10 -6.59
C ASP A 52 -6.66 -19.12 -6.40
N GLN A 53 -7.16 -18.90 -5.18
CA GLN A 53 -8.60 -18.95 -4.91
C GLN A 53 -9.28 -17.58 -4.98
N PHE A 54 -8.51 -16.50 -4.83
CA PHE A 54 -9.03 -15.15 -4.80
C PHE A 54 -8.47 -14.35 -5.98
N CYS A 55 -9.30 -13.48 -6.55
CA CYS A 55 -8.87 -12.51 -7.55
C CYS A 55 -9.33 -11.13 -7.07
N LEU A 56 -8.40 -10.18 -6.98
CA LEU A 56 -8.73 -8.80 -6.63
C LEU A 56 -9.41 -8.12 -7.81
N LYS A 57 -10.62 -7.60 -7.60
CA LYS A 57 -11.42 -6.90 -8.60
C LYS A 57 -11.84 -5.51 -8.12
N GLY A 58 -12.38 -4.69 -9.03
CA GLY A 58 -12.95 -3.38 -8.72
C GLY A 58 -11.94 -2.24 -8.69
N GLY A 59 -12.35 -1.10 -8.12
CA GLY A 59 -11.57 0.16 -8.16
C GLY A 59 -10.20 0.07 -7.48
N TYR A 60 -10.06 -0.74 -6.43
CA TYR A 60 -8.77 -0.93 -5.77
C TYR A 60 -7.81 -1.82 -6.58
N ALA A 61 -8.33 -2.81 -7.31
CA ALA A 61 -7.52 -3.56 -8.28
C ALA A 61 -6.99 -2.62 -9.37
N MET A 62 -7.84 -1.72 -9.86
CA MET A 62 -7.42 -0.69 -10.82
C MET A 62 -6.41 0.28 -10.21
N GLU A 63 -6.60 0.78 -8.99
CA GLU A 63 -5.66 1.67 -8.31
C GLU A 63 -4.29 1.00 -8.12
N LEU A 64 -4.23 -0.28 -7.76
CA LEU A 64 -2.97 -1.05 -7.70
C LEU A 64 -2.34 -1.19 -9.09
N ILE A 65 -3.11 -1.54 -10.12
CA ILE A 65 -2.59 -1.65 -11.49
C ILE A 65 -2.06 -0.30 -11.98
N PHE A 66 -2.77 0.81 -11.77
CA PHE A 66 -2.36 2.15 -12.21
C PHE A 66 -1.20 2.71 -11.38
N SER A 67 -1.13 2.40 -10.08
CA SER A 67 0.00 2.81 -9.24
C SER A 67 1.26 1.98 -9.51
N ASN A 68 1.12 0.71 -9.90
CA ASN A 68 2.24 -0.13 -10.37
C ASN A 68 2.53 0.03 -11.86
N ALA A 69 1.62 0.61 -12.65
CA ALA A 69 1.86 0.94 -14.04
C ALA A 69 2.93 2.03 -14.05
N ARG A 70 4.19 1.60 -14.22
CA ARG A 70 5.28 2.50 -14.57
C ARG A 70 4.76 3.40 -15.68
N THR A 71 4.92 4.71 -15.52
CA THR A 71 4.74 5.72 -16.57
C THR A 71 5.75 5.46 -17.69
N GLY A 72 5.57 4.35 -18.42
CA GLY A 72 6.08 4.16 -19.75
C GLY A 72 5.12 4.90 -20.64
N GLN A 73 5.53 6.08 -21.08
CA GLN A 73 4.91 6.85 -22.13
C GLN A 73 4.73 5.95 -23.37
N HIS A 74 3.63 5.22 -23.45
CA HIS A 74 3.18 4.63 -24.70
C HIS A 74 1.87 5.30 -25.05
N LEU A 75 2.03 6.35 -25.87
CA LEU A 75 0.93 6.98 -26.58
C LEU A 75 0.01 5.90 -27.13
N MET A 76 -1.28 5.99 -26.81
CA MET A 76 -2.32 5.33 -27.60
C MET A 76 -2.15 5.81 -29.05
N LYS A 77 -1.59 4.96 -29.91
CA LYS A 77 -1.77 5.14 -31.35
C LYS A 77 -3.15 4.62 -31.71
N LYS A 78 -3.86 5.53 -32.36
CA LYS A 78 -5.20 5.43 -32.95
C LYS A 78 -5.33 4.25 -33.90
#